data_AF-A0A4Y2CFS1-F1
#
_entry.id   AF-A0A4Y2CFS1-F1
#
_cell.length_a   1.000
_cell.length_b   1.000
_cell.length_c   1.000
_cell.angle_alpha   90.00
_cell.angle_beta   90.00
_cell.angle_gamma   90.00
#
_symmetry.space_group_name_H-M   'P 1'
#
loop_
_entity.id
_entity.type
_entity.pdbx_description
1 polymer ?
#
loop_
_entity_poly.entity_id
_entity_poly.type
_entity_poly.pdbx_seq_one_letter_code
_entity_poly.pdbx_strand_id
1 'polypeptide(L)'
;MNLLKVGEHSYYTHVLNVSLKHINVVFLPANTTSLIQPCGQGIIRALKAYYQHEMRDRILESFEDNEEIGSNDLAEKTTLLKAVHLLPSSWNRISADTIRNCFAYGGFCEA
;
A
#
# COMPACT_ATOMS: atom_id res chain seq x y z
N MET A 1 18.16 20.46 -11.00
CA MET A 1 18.66 19.30 -10.23
C MET A 1 19.34 18.37 -11.23
N ASN A 2 20.66 18.25 -11.15
CA ASN A 2 21.48 17.65 -12.20
C ASN A 2 21.25 16.15 -12.31
N LEU A 3 20.83 15.69 -13.49
CA LEU A 3 20.75 14.28 -13.84
C LEU A 3 22.16 13.71 -13.93
N LEU A 4 22.55 12.93 -12.92
CA LEU A 4 23.76 12.13 -12.92
C LEU A 4 23.63 11.08 -14.04
N LYS A 5 24.50 11.19 -15.05
CA LYS A 5 24.82 10.10 -15.96
C LYS A 5 25.43 8.97 -15.14
N VAL A 6 24.77 7.81 -15.08
CA VAL A 6 25.31 6.61 -14.45
C VAL A 6 25.47 5.51 -15.50
N GLY A 7 26.73 5.17 -15.77
CA GLY A 7 27.25 3.80 -15.87
C GLY A 7 26.72 2.89 -16.96
N GLU A 8 27.61 2.56 -17.91
CA GLU A 8 27.47 1.51 -18.90
C GLU A 8 27.31 0.11 -18.25
N HIS A 9 26.09 -0.42 -18.17
CA HIS A 9 25.79 -1.86 -18.24
C HIS A 9 24.34 -2.04 -18.71
N SER A 10 24.19 -2.55 -19.93
CA SER A 10 22.93 -2.74 -20.65
C SER A 10 21.98 -3.73 -19.95
N TYR A 11 20.93 -3.24 -19.31
CA TYR A 11 19.66 -3.95 -19.18
C TYR A 11 18.57 -3.04 -19.72
N TYR A 12 17.91 -3.51 -20.79
CA TYR A 12 16.81 -2.91 -21.54
C TYR A 12 16.18 -1.69 -20.86
N THR A 13 16.56 -0.48 -21.28
CA THR A 13 15.84 0.74 -20.92
C THR A 13 14.40 0.58 -21.39
N HIS A 14 13.44 0.72 -20.47
CA HIS A 14 12.03 0.72 -20.81
C HIS A 14 11.73 1.96 -21.67
N VAL A 15 11.83 1.83 -23.00
CA VAL A 15 11.44 2.88 -23.93
C VAL A 15 9.91 2.88 -23.97
N LEU A 16 9.30 3.85 -23.28
CA LEU A 16 7.86 4.10 -23.38
C LEU A 16 7.56 4.69 -24.75
N ASN A 17 7.17 3.84 -25.70
CA ASN A 17 6.69 4.28 -27.02
C ASN A 17 5.20 4.66 -26.98
N VAL A 18 4.81 5.44 -25.97
CA VAL A 18 3.43 5.90 -25.78
C VAL A 18 3.47 7.39 -25.48
N SER A 19 2.80 8.18 -26.32
CA SER A 19 2.62 9.62 -26.10
C SER A 19 1.37 9.85 -25.25
N LEU A 20 1.56 10.37 -24.03
CA LEU A 20 0.47 10.73 -23.12
C LEU A 20 0.36 12.25 -23.05
N LYS A 21 -0.85 12.80 -23.21
CA LYS A 21 -1.07 14.25 -23.25
C LYS A 21 -1.08 14.93 -21.87
N HIS A 22 -1.47 14.22 -20.81
CA HIS A 22 -1.70 14.79 -19.48
C HIS A 22 -1.08 13.97 -18.35
N ILE A 23 -0.17 13.05 -18.67
CA ILE A 23 0.47 12.16 -17.70
C ILE A 23 1.98 12.30 -17.88
N ASN A 24 2.66 12.68 -16.81
CA ASN A 24 4.12 12.62 -16.73
C ASN A 24 4.53 11.31 -16.09
N VAL A 25 5.32 10.50 -16.80
CA VAL A 25 5.84 9.23 -16.28
C VAL A 25 7.27 9.43 -15.83
N VAL A 26 7.53 9.20 -14.54
CA VAL A 26 8.86 9.33 -13.93
C VAL A 26 9.37 7.94 -13.57
N PHE A 27 10.58 7.62 -14.03
CA PHE A 27 11.27 6.39 -13.65
C PHE A 27 12.07 6.58 -12.37
N LEU A 28 11.94 5.62 -11.48
CA LEU A 28 12.73 5.56 -10.25
C LEU A 28 14.12 4.99 -10.56
N PRO A 29 15.19 5.47 -9.90
CA PRO A 29 16.50 4.86 -10.01
C PRO A 29 16.46 3.37 -9.63
N ALA A 30 17.34 2.57 -10.24
CA ALA A 30 17.42 1.15 -9.95
C ALA A 30 17.61 0.89 -8.43
N ASN A 31 16.95 -0.15 -7.91
CA ASN A 31 17.03 -0.58 -6.51
C ASN A 31 16.56 0.45 -5.45
N THR A 32 15.85 1.51 -5.85
CA THR A 32 15.32 2.51 -4.91
C THR A 32 13.83 2.35 -4.59
N THR A 33 13.17 1.35 -5.19
CA THR A 33 11.72 1.13 -5.09
C THR A 33 11.22 1.15 -3.64
N SER A 34 11.85 0.43 -2.73
CA SER A 34 11.49 0.43 -1.30
C SER A 34 11.78 1.75 -0.58
N LEU A 35 12.75 2.52 -1.07
CA LEU A 35 13.23 3.76 -0.46
C LEU A 35 12.44 4.98 -0.90
N ILE A 36 11.91 5.02 -2.12
CA ILE A 36 11.26 6.24 -2.62
C ILE A 36 9.80 6.06 -2.97
N GLN A 37 9.28 4.83 -3.18
CA GLN A 37 7.86 4.68 -3.50
C GLN A 37 6.98 5.07 -2.30
N PRO A 38 6.03 6.02 -2.47
CA PRO A 38 5.14 6.45 -1.39
C PRO A 38 4.34 5.29 -0.76
N CYS A 39 3.96 4.30 -1.57
CA CYS A 39 3.30 3.09 -1.08
C CYS A 39 4.16 2.32 -0.07
N GLY A 40 5.47 2.23 -0.33
CA GLY A 40 6.47 1.63 0.57
C GLY A 40 6.78 2.50 1.79
N GLN A 41 6.53 3.81 1.72
CA GLN A 41 6.80 4.79 2.79
C GLN A 41 5.78 4.83 3.93
N GLY A 42 4.89 3.84 4.01
CA GLY A 42 3.99 3.69 5.15
C GLY A 42 2.54 3.47 4.77
N ILE A 43 2.12 3.78 3.54
CA ILE A 43 0.73 3.58 3.10
C ILE A 43 0.36 2.10 3.18
N ILE A 44 1.18 1.19 2.64
CA ILE A 44 0.92 -0.26 2.72
C ILE A 44 0.94 -0.74 4.18
N ARG A 45 1.85 -0.21 5.00
CA ARG A 45 1.93 -0.55 6.42
C ARG A 45 0.66 -0.13 7.17
N ALA A 46 0.19 1.10 6.97
CA ALA A 46 -1.01 1.64 7.58
C ALA A 46 -2.25 0.84 7.14
N LEU A 47 -2.38 0.55 5.84
CA LEU A 47 -3.46 -0.27 5.31
C LEU A 47 -3.52 -1.64 5.98
N LYS A 48 -2.38 -2.34 6.07
CA LYS A 48 -2.28 -3.64 6.74
C LYS A 48 -2.64 -3.56 8.22
N ALA A 49 -2.20 -2.51 8.91
CA ALA A 49 -2.49 -2.33 10.33
C ALA A 49 -4.00 -2.12 10.58
N TYR A 50 -4.67 -1.27 9.80
CA TYR A 50 -6.11 -1.06 9.91
C TYR A 50 -6.92 -2.29 9.53
N TYR A 51 -6.51 -2.98 8.47
CA TYR A 51 -7.12 -4.24 8.05
C TYR A 51 -7.03 -5.31 9.15
N GLN A 52 -5.85 -5.51 9.73
CA GLN A 52 -5.65 -6.46 10.81
C GLN A 52 -6.41 -6.07 12.08
N HIS A 53 -6.55 -4.76 12.36
CA HIS A 53 -7.35 -4.29 13.48
C HIS A 53 -8.82 -4.66 13.31
N GLU A 54 -9.42 -4.31 12.16
CA GLU A 54 -10.84 -4.58 11.90
C GLU A 54 -11.13 -6.08 11.81
N MET A 55 -10.19 -6.89 11.29
CA MET A 55 -10.30 -8.34 11.37
C MET A 55 -10.36 -8.84 12.82
N ARG A 56 -9.49 -8.34 13.71
CA ARG A 56 -9.48 -8.75 15.11
C ARG A 56 -10.74 -8.32 15.86
N ASP A 57 -11.27 -7.13 15.57
CA ASP A 57 -12.51 -6.66 16.19
C ASP A 57 -13.69 -7.58 15.85
N ARG A 58 -13.85 -7.94 14.58
CA ARG A 58 -14.89 -8.90 14.13
C ARG A 58 -14.72 -10.29 14.73
N ILE A 59 -13.47 -10.70 14.92
CA ILE A 59 -13.14 -11.96 15.59
C ILE A 59 -13.63 -11.90 17.05
N LEU A 60 -13.35 -10.81 17.76
CA LEU A 60 -13.78 -10.63 19.14
C LEU A 60 -15.30 -10.59 19.27
N GLU A 61 -15.99 -9.82 18.40
CA GLU A 61 -17.45 -9.75 18.34
C GLU A 61 -18.07 -11.16 18.18
N SER A 62 -17.47 -12.02 17.36
CA SER A 62 -18.00 -13.38 17.14
C SER A 62 -17.94 -14.30 18.36
N PHE A 63 -17.08 -14.00 19.35
CA PHE A 63 -17.03 -14.73 20.62
C PHE A 63 -18.07 -14.23 21.64
N GLU A 64 -18.53 -12.98 21.52
CA GLU A 64 -19.53 -12.40 22.42
C GLU A 64 -20.95 -12.92 22.11
N ASP A 65 -21.20 -13.33 20.87
CA ASP A 65 -22.51 -13.81 20.37
C ASP A 65 -22.84 -15.29 20.69
N ASN A 66 -22.08 -15.97 21.57
CA ASN A 66 -22.34 -17.34 22.07
C ASN A 66 -22.38 -18.47 21.01
N GLU A 67 -21.74 -18.32 19.85
CA GLU A 67 -21.35 -19.50 19.07
C GLU A 67 -19.97 -19.97 19.57
N GLU A 68 -19.83 -21.25 19.95
CA GLU A 68 -18.52 -21.89 20.16
C GLU A 68 -17.76 -21.98 18.81
N ILE A 69 -17.36 -20.85 18.25
CA ILE A 69 -16.56 -20.78 17.03
C ILE A 69 -15.11 -20.97 17.47
N GLY A 70 -14.59 -22.19 17.33
CA GLY A 70 -13.17 -22.45 17.53
C GLY A 70 -12.31 -21.57 16.60
N SER A 71 -11.10 -21.23 17.03
CA SER A 71 -10.17 -20.33 16.30
C SER A 71 -9.94 -20.72 14.83
N ASN A 72 -10.06 -22.02 14.51
CA ASN A 72 -9.94 -22.57 13.16
C ASN A 72 -11.14 -22.24 12.26
N ASP A 73 -12.35 -22.26 12.84
CA ASP A 73 -13.62 -22.05 12.13
C ASP A 73 -13.75 -20.57 11.69
N LEU A 74 -13.14 -19.67 12.47
CA LEU A 74 -13.09 -18.24 12.19
C LEU A 74 -12.07 -17.84 11.11
N ALA A 75 -10.95 -18.55 11.05
CA ALA A 75 -9.97 -18.42 9.97
C ALA A 75 -10.58 -18.91 8.64
N GLU A 76 -11.33 -20.02 8.64
CA GLU A 76 -12.09 -20.50 7.48
C GLU A 76 -13.24 -19.55 7.08
N LYS A 77 -13.89 -18.91 8.05
CA LYS A 77 -14.94 -17.89 7.81
C LYS A 77 -14.40 -16.57 7.26
N THR A 78 -13.08 -16.34 7.24
CA THR A 78 -12.49 -15.16 6.57
C THR A 78 -12.44 -15.40 5.06
N THR A 79 -13.59 -15.26 4.42
CA THR A 79 -13.71 -15.41 2.97
C THR A 79 -13.04 -14.25 2.23
N LEU A 80 -12.64 -14.49 0.98
CA LEU A 80 -12.20 -13.43 0.07
C LEU A 80 -13.21 -12.27 0.01
N LEU A 81 -14.51 -12.58 0.08
CA LEU A 81 -15.59 -11.59 0.11
C LEU A 81 -15.45 -10.65 1.33
N LYS A 82 -15.21 -11.19 2.54
CA LYS A 82 -14.97 -10.36 3.73
C LYS A 82 -13.71 -9.51 3.57
N ALA A 83 -12.63 -10.06 3.02
CA ALA A 83 -11.41 -9.29 2.75
C ALA A 83 -11.66 -8.11 1.79
N VAL A 84 -12.43 -8.33 0.72
CA VAL A 84 -12.83 -7.27 -0.23
C VAL A 84 -13.65 -6.18 0.44
N HIS A 85 -14.53 -6.52 1.39
CA HIS A 85 -15.30 -5.52 2.15
C HIS A 85 -14.46 -4.78 3.20
N LEU A 86 -13.46 -5.43 3.79
CA LEU A 86 -12.55 -4.84 4.80
C LEU A 86 -11.57 -3.82 4.19
N LEU A 87 -11.16 -4.03 2.93
CA LEU A 87 -10.17 -3.18 2.27
C LEU A 87 -10.61 -1.71 2.15
N PRO A 88 -11.82 -1.38 1.64
CA PRO A 88 -12.31 0.00 1.59
C PRO A 88 -12.41 0.64 2.98
N SER A 89 -12.93 -0.09 3.98
CA SER A 89 -13.02 0.39 5.36
C SER A 89 -11.65 0.74 5.92
N SER A 90 -10.66 -0.13 5.70
CA SER A 90 -9.28 0.07 6.13
C SER A 90 -8.60 1.23 5.41
N TRP A 91 -8.84 1.38 4.10
CA TRP A 91 -8.32 2.48 3.30
C TRP A 91 -8.85 3.83 3.78
N ASN A 92 -10.15 3.92 4.05
CA ASN A 92 -10.79 5.16 4.52
C ASN A 92 -10.31 5.62 5.90
N ARG A 93 -9.66 4.75 6.68
CA ARG A 93 -9.03 5.11 7.96
C ARG A 93 -7.65 5.75 7.80
N ILE A 94 -7.02 5.61 6.64
CA ILE A 94 -5.73 6.25 6.37
C ILE A 94 -5.97 7.74 6.14
N SER A 95 -5.38 8.59 6.98
CA SER A 95 -5.54 10.03 6.85
C SER A 95 -4.85 10.58 5.60
N ALA A 96 -5.40 11.65 5.04
CA ALA A 96 -4.76 12.39 3.96
C ALA A 96 -3.35 12.88 4.34
N ASP A 97 -3.14 13.24 5.61
CA ASP A 97 -1.83 13.64 6.14
C ASP A 97 -0.83 12.47 6.13
N THR A 98 -1.27 11.26 6.48
CA THR A 98 -0.42 10.06 6.37
C THR A 98 0.03 9.86 4.93
N ILE A 99 -0.89 9.95 3.97
CA ILE A 99 -0.58 9.84 2.54
C ILE A 99 0.39 10.94 2.12
N ARG A 100 0.10 12.20 2.46
CA ARG A 100 0.96 13.35 2.11
C ARG A 100 2.37 13.19 2.68
N ASN A 101 2.50 12.77 3.94
CA ASN A 101 3.79 12.53 4.58
C ASN A 101 4.57 11.41 3.89
N CYS A 102 3.92 10.32 3.47
CA CYS A 102 4.58 9.26 2.71
C CYS A 102 5.07 9.74 1.34
N PHE A 103 4.31 10.62 0.66
CA PHE A 103 4.73 11.24 -0.60
C PHE A 103 5.87 12.24 -0.39
N ALA A 104 5.82 13.05 0.67
CA ALA A 104 6.88 13.99 1.02
C ALA A 104 8.19 13.25 1.35
N TYR A 105 8.12 12.16 2.14
CA TYR A 105 9.28 11.34 2.46
C TYR A 105 9.89 10.66 1.21
N GLY A 106 9.04 10.28 0.25
CA GLY A 106 9.48 9.79 -1.06
C GLY A 106 10.05 10.86 -2.00
N GLY A 107 10.02 12.14 -1.60
CA GLY A 107 10.54 13.28 -2.39
C GLY A 107 9.56 13.82 -3.45
N PHE A 108 8.26 13.55 -3.32
CA PHE A 108 7.25 13.94 -4.31
C PHE A 108 6.45 15.19 -3.93
N CYS A 109 6.49 15.62 -2.67
CA CYS A 109 5.81 16.81 -2.16
C CYS A 109 6.68 17.51 -1.10
N GLU A 110 6.44 18.80 -0.84
CA GLU A 110 6.99 19.47 0.33
C GLU A 110 6.29 18.96 1.61
N ALA A 111 7.04 18.84 2.70
CA ALA A 111 6.56 18.31 3.99
C ALA A 111 5.73 19.34 4.76
#